data_AF-W4USF1-F1
#
_entry.id   AF-W4USF1-F1
#
_cell.length_a   1.000
_cell.length_b   1.000
_cell.length_c   1.000
_cell.angle_alpha   90.00
_cell.angle_beta   90.00
_cell.angle_gamma   90.00
#
_symmetry.space_group_name_H-M   'P 1'
#
loop_
_entity.id
_entity.type
_entity.pdbx_description
1 polymer ?
#
loop_
_entity_poly.entity_id
_entity_poly.type
_entity_poly.pdbx_seq_one_letter_code
_entity_poly.pdbx_strand_id
1 'polypeptide(L)'
;MIVHLISFASSLHKPAQLRSSHEAVLSELEKYYTVKLINYQDMDQLSSDDFKVIFIATGGVERLVVQHFERLPRPAIILADGMQNSLAAALEISAWLRGRGMKSEILHGELPTIIQRIHILYNNFKAQRFLYGKRIGVIGSPSSWLVASNVDYLLLNAAGALNIWIFPCNVFTILSSKLPMTK
;
A
#
# COMPACT_ATOMS: atom_id res chain seq x y z
N MET A 1 -3.96 -7.79 12.71
CA MET A 1 -3.30 -7.24 11.49
C MET A 1 -2.01 -6.58 11.94
N ILE A 2 -0.90 -6.76 11.21
CA ILE A 2 0.39 -6.16 11.56
C ILE A 2 0.57 -4.90 10.72
N VAL A 3 0.92 -3.79 11.37
CA VAL A 3 1.21 -2.52 10.70
C VAL A 3 2.64 -2.13 11.04
N HIS A 4 3.46 -1.97 10.01
CA HIS A 4 4.84 -1.54 10.16
C HIS A 4 4.91 -0.02 10.02
N LEU A 5 5.18 0.67 11.12
CA LEU A 5 5.36 2.12 11.13
C LEU A 5 6.84 2.44 10.99
N ILE A 6 7.21 3.04 9.86
CA ILE A 6 8.56 3.52 9.60
C ILE A 6 8.67 4.92 10.17
N SER A 7 9.34 5.08 11.31
CA SER A 7 9.46 6.37 11.98
C SER A 7 10.57 7.22 11.35
N PHE A 8 10.20 8.46 11.00
CA PHE A 8 11.13 9.53 10.65
C PHE A 8 11.10 10.58 11.75
N ALA A 9 12.25 10.80 12.37
CA ALA A 9 12.45 11.78 13.42
C ALA A 9 13.84 12.42 13.30
N SER A 10 13.95 13.67 13.70
CA SER A 10 15.24 14.37 13.74
C SER A 10 16.19 13.74 14.78
N SER A 11 17.50 13.84 14.52
CA SER A 11 18.60 13.28 15.32
C SER A 11 18.66 13.78 16.78
N LEU A 12 17.85 14.76 17.14
CA LEU A 12 17.70 15.28 18.51
C LEU A 12 16.75 14.45 19.37
N HIS A 13 15.90 13.60 18.78
CA HIS A 13 14.94 12.78 19.51
C HIS A 13 15.39 11.32 19.61
N LYS A 14 15.71 10.89 20.83
CA LYS A 14 15.95 9.47 21.12
C LYS A 14 14.67 8.66 20.86
N PRO A 15 14.75 7.40 20.40
CA PRO A 15 13.58 6.57 20.12
C PRO A 15 12.64 6.39 21.33
N ALA A 16 13.15 6.48 22.56
CA ALA A 16 12.36 6.48 23.78
C ALA A 16 11.43 7.71 23.92
N GLN A 17 11.88 8.89 23.49
CA GLN A 17 11.07 10.13 23.55
C GLN A 17 10.00 10.19 22.44
N LEU A 18 10.23 9.53 21.30
CA LEU A 18 9.24 9.44 20.23
C LEU A 18 8.03 8.62 20.68
N ARG A 19 8.25 7.51 21.39
CA ARG A 19 7.16 6.72 21.96
C ARG A 19 6.36 7.53 22.98
N SER A 20 7.01 8.25 23.89
CA SER A 20 6.30 9.05 24.90
C SER A 20 5.57 10.27 24.34
N SER A 21 6.10 10.91 23.28
CA SER A 21 5.44 12.08 22.68
C SER A 21 4.22 11.70 21.82
N HIS A 22 4.24 10.49 21.27
CA HIS A 22 3.21 9.97 20.34
C HIS A 22 2.40 8.81 20.95
N GLU A 23 2.48 8.65 22.27
CA GLU A 23 1.94 7.49 22.99
C GLU A 23 0.44 7.36 22.79
N ALA A 24 -0.30 8.49 22.80
CA ALA A 24 -1.75 8.49 22.60
C ALA A 24 -2.16 7.84 21.27
N VAL A 25 -1.49 8.20 20.16
CA VAL A 25 -1.79 7.65 18.83
C VAL A 25 -1.34 6.19 18.74
N LEU A 26 -0.15 5.87 19.26
CA LEU A 26 0.40 4.52 19.20
C LEU A 26 -0.41 3.53 20.05
N SER A 27 -0.77 3.89 21.28
CA SER A 27 -1.57 3.07 22.17
C SER A 27 -2.98 2.83 21.62
N GLU A 28 -3.58 3.82 20.97
CA GLU A 28 -4.86 3.66 20.28
C GLU A 28 -4.76 2.70 19.10
N LEU A 29 -3.72 2.82 18.28
CA LEU A 29 -3.47 1.89 17.18
C LEU A 29 -3.18 0.46 17.70
N GLU A 30 -2.46 0.32 18.80
CA GLU A 30 -2.13 -0.97 19.42
C GLU A 30 -3.35 -1.73 19.94
N LYS A 31 -4.45 -1.03 20.29
CA LYS A 31 -5.73 -1.68 20.65
C LYS A 31 -6.34 -2.46 19.48
N TYR A 32 -6.12 -2.03 18.24
CA TYR A 32 -6.72 -2.62 17.04
C TYR A 32 -5.72 -3.41 16.20
N TYR A 33 -4.43 -3.09 16.29
CA TYR A 33 -3.38 -3.57 15.40
C TYR A 33 -2.13 -3.98 16.19
N THR A 34 -1.37 -4.94 15.66
CA THR A 34 -0.01 -5.20 16.15
C THR A 34 0.93 -4.21 15.46
N VAL A 35 1.25 -3.11 16.15
CA VAL A 35 2.09 -2.04 15.62
C VAL A 35 3.56 -2.40 15.82
N LYS A 36 4.33 -2.43 14.73
CA LYS A 36 5.79 -2.58 14.76
C LYS A 36 6.45 -1.27 14.33
N LEU A 37 7.05 -0.57 15.29
CA LEU A 37 7.81 0.65 15.02
C LEU A 37 9.21 0.27 14.55
N ILE A 38 9.62 0.78 13.38
CA ILE A 38 10.91 0.51 12.74
C ILE A 38 11.52 1.85 12.37
N ASN A 39 12.82 2.02 12.60
CA ASN A 39 13.51 3.25 12.22
C ASN A 39 13.73 3.28 10.70
N TYR A 40 13.82 4.47 10.11
CA TYR A 40 14.09 4.63 8.67
C TYR A 40 15.38 3.94 8.19
N GLN A 41 16.34 3.70 9.10
CA GLN A 41 17.60 2.98 8.80
C GLN A 41 17.39 1.48 8.61
N ASP A 42 16.41 0.89 9.29
CA ASP A 42 16.14 -0.55 9.29
C ASP A 42 15.04 -0.94 8.29
N MET A 43 14.75 -0.07 7.32
CA MET A 43 13.74 -0.32 6.28
C MET A 43 14.03 -1.59 5.45
N ASP A 44 15.30 -2.00 5.37
CA ASP A 44 15.73 -3.18 4.63
C ASP A 44 15.26 -4.50 5.28
N GLN A 45 14.87 -4.47 6.56
CA GLN A 45 14.30 -5.64 7.25
C GLN A 45 12.85 -5.93 6.82
N LEU A 46 12.20 -5.01 6.11
CA LEU A 46 10.80 -5.10 5.73
C LEU A 46 10.63 -5.69 4.33
N SER A 47 9.90 -6.80 4.23
CA SER A 47 9.54 -7.38 2.95
C SER A 47 8.55 -6.49 2.19
N SER A 48 8.48 -6.64 0.87
CA SER A 48 7.43 -5.99 0.08
C SER A 48 6.02 -6.46 0.46
N ASP A 49 5.90 -7.64 1.06
CA ASP A 49 4.62 -8.22 1.47
C ASP A 49 4.07 -7.65 2.80
N ASP A 50 4.89 -6.87 3.50
CA ASP A 50 4.49 -6.21 4.75
C ASP A 50 3.73 -4.92 4.46
N PHE A 51 2.68 -4.65 5.27
CA PHE A 51 1.96 -3.38 5.20
C PHE A 51 2.77 -2.28 5.90
N LYS A 52 3.31 -1.35 5.09
CA LYS A 52 4.20 -0.27 5.54
C LYS A 52 3.47 1.07 5.55
N VAL A 53 3.63 1.82 6.63
CA VAL A 53 3.14 3.18 6.80
C VAL A 53 4.30 4.05 7.25
N ILE A 54 4.48 5.20 6.60
CA ILE A 54 5.51 6.19 6.94
C ILE A 54 4.96 7.02 8.10
N PHE A 55 5.62 7.00 9.24
CA PHE A 55 5.25 7.80 10.40
C PHE A 55 6.17 9.01 10.51
N ILE A 56 5.62 10.20 10.32
CA ILE A 56 6.36 11.46 10.49
C ILE A 56 6.12 11.94 11.91
N ALA A 57 7.15 11.85 12.74
CA ALA A 57 7.01 12.18 14.16
C ALA A 57 7.38 13.63 14.48
N THR A 58 8.23 14.26 13.67
CA THR A 58 8.73 15.62 13.89
C THR A 58 8.90 16.35 12.56
N GLY A 59 8.86 17.68 12.58
CA GLY A 59 9.31 18.52 11.48
C GLY A 59 10.83 18.42 11.26
N GLY A 60 11.31 18.90 10.10
CA GLY A 60 12.74 18.91 9.77
C GLY A 60 13.27 17.57 9.23
N VAL A 61 12.38 16.61 8.96
CA VAL A 61 12.71 15.28 8.42
C VAL A 61 12.52 15.19 6.90
N GLU A 62 12.11 16.27 6.26
CA GLU A 62 11.77 16.32 4.83
C GLU A 62 12.98 15.89 3.99
N ARG A 63 14.16 16.43 4.31
CA ARG A 63 15.42 16.05 3.65
C ARG A 63 15.78 14.59 3.85
N LEU A 64 15.54 14.03 5.05
CA LEU A 64 15.81 12.62 5.33
C LEU A 64 14.90 11.70 4.50
N VAL A 65 13.62 12.05 4.38
CA VAL A 65 12.66 11.30 3.56
C VAL A 65 13.04 11.36 2.08
N VAL A 66 13.45 12.54 1.58
CA VAL A 66 13.92 12.72 0.19
C VAL A 66 15.15 11.86 -0.09
N GLN A 67 16.12 11.77 0.84
CA GLN A 67 17.30 10.92 0.69
C GLN A 67 16.95 9.43 0.59
N HIS A 68 15.87 9.01 1.25
CA HIS A 68 15.43 7.61 1.28
C HIS A 68 14.28 7.32 0.28
N PHE A 69 14.01 8.23 -0.65
CA PHE A 69 12.90 8.14 -1.60
C PHE A 69 12.83 6.81 -2.36
N GLU A 70 13.98 6.27 -2.78
CA GLU A 70 14.02 5.02 -3.55
C GLU A 70 13.54 3.81 -2.74
N ARG A 71 13.65 3.86 -1.42
CA ARG A 71 13.27 2.77 -0.50
C ARG A 71 11.84 2.90 0.02
N LEU A 72 11.16 4.01 -0.23
CA LEU A 72 9.82 4.25 0.29
C LEU A 72 8.79 3.27 -0.28
N PRO A 73 7.80 2.85 0.53
CA PRO A 73 6.69 2.05 0.04
C PRO A 73 5.90 2.80 -1.03
N ARG A 74 5.42 2.05 -2.03
CA ARG A 74 4.53 2.55 -3.09
C ARG A 74 3.22 1.79 -3.01
N PRO A 75 2.06 2.45 -2.81
CA PRO A 75 1.87 3.89 -2.58
C PRO A 75 2.39 4.37 -1.21
N ALA A 76 2.72 5.66 -1.10
CA ALA A 76 3.24 6.23 0.14
C ALA A 76 2.09 6.63 1.07
N ILE A 77 1.89 5.89 2.16
CA ILE A 77 0.92 6.22 3.20
C ILE A 77 1.68 6.92 4.33
N ILE A 78 1.31 8.16 4.63
CA ILE A 78 2.00 9.01 5.61
C ILE A 78 1.07 9.24 6.80
N LEU A 79 1.44 8.78 7.98
CA LEU A 79 0.75 9.07 9.23
C LEU A 79 1.42 10.28 9.90
N ALA A 80 0.62 11.29 10.20
CA ALA A 80 1.04 12.50 10.91
C ALA A 80 0.03 12.83 12.01
N ASP A 81 0.52 13.06 13.20
CA ASP A 81 -0.27 13.31 14.40
C ASP A 81 -0.48 14.81 14.68
N GLY A 82 0.25 15.69 14.01
CA GLY A 82 0.21 17.14 14.18
C GLY A 82 1.15 17.68 15.25
N MET A 83 1.74 16.83 16.11
CA MET A 83 2.71 17.28 17.10
C MET A 83 4.06 17.61 16.46
N GLN A 84 4.80 18.54 17.08
CA GLN A 84 6.17 18.89 16.68
C GLN A 84 6.31 19.24 15.19
N ASN A 85 5.29 19.90 14.62
CA ASN A 85 5.22 20.28 13.20
C ASN A 85 5.23 19.09 12.22
N SER A 86 4.80 17.90 12.66
CA SER A 86 4.77 16.69 11.83
C SER A 86 3.85 16.80 10.63
N LEU A 87 2.69 17.46 10.78
CA LEU A 87 1.74 17.65 9.68
C LEU A 87 2.31 18.54 8.57
N ALA A 88 3.00 19.63 8.92
CA ALA A 88 3.62 20.50 7.91
C ALA A 88 4.69 19.74 7.12
N ALA A 89 5.54 18.97 7.81
CA ALA A 89 6.51 18.10 7.15
C ALA A 89 5.83 17.06 6.25
N ALA A 90 4.76 16.41 6.70
CA ALA A 90 4.00 15.46 5.90
C ALA A 90 3.39 16.10 4.64
N LEU A 91 2.89 17.33 4.73
CA LEU A 91 2.38 18.10 3.59
C LEU A 91 3.50 18.44 2.59
N GLU A 92 4.65 18.92 3.06
CA GLU A 92 5.80 19.21 2.21
C GLU A 92 6.33 17.96 1.50
N ILE A 93 6.50 16.86 2.24
CA ILE A 93 6.89 15.56 1.70
C ILE A 93 5.88 15.10 0.64
N SER A 94 4.58 15.17 0.94
CA SER A 94 3.52 14.77 0.02
C SER A 94 3.52 15.61 -1.26
N ALA A 95 3.75 16.92 -1.17
CA ALA A 95 3.88 17.81 -2.32
C ALA A 95 5.10 17.43 -3.18
N TRP A 96 6.24 17.14 -2.54
CA TRP A 96 7.45 16.72 -3.24
C TRP A 96 7.29 15.35 -3.93
N LEU A 97 6.65 14.37 -3.25
CA LEU A 97 6.33 13.06 -3.82
C LEU A 97 5.43 13.17 -5.04
N ARG A 98 4.43 14.06 -4.98
CA ARG A 98 3.54 14.35 -6.11
C ARG A 98 4.31 14.93 -7.30
N GLY A 99 5.29 15.80 -7.06
CA GLY A 99 6.19 16.32 -8.09
C GLY A 99 7.03 15.25 -8.80
N ARG A 100 7.22 14.08 -8.16
CA ARG A 100 7.92 12.91 -8.73
C ARG A 100 6.97 11.86 -9.32
N GLY A 101 5.67 12.15 -9.41
CA GLY A 101 4.66 11.21 -9.91
C GLY A 101 4.32 10.08 -8.94
N MET A 102 4.75 10.14 -7.68
CA MET A 102 4.39 9.17 -6.66
C MET A 102 3.09 9.59 -5.98
N LYS A 103 2.14 8.65 -5.87
CA LYS A 103 0.90 8.88 -5.10
C LYS A 103 1.21 8.78 -3.61
N SER A 104 0.82 9.82 -2.88
CA SER A 104 0.91 9.91 -1.43
C SER A 104 -0.45 10.18 -0.81
N GLU A 105 -0.72 9.58 0.34
CA GLU A 105 -1.91 9.83 1.14
C GLU A 105 -1.51 10.14 2.58
N ILE A 106 -2.07 11.22 3.15
CA ILE A 106 -1.78 11.64 4.53
C ILE A 106 -2.94 11.23 5.43
N LEU A 107 -2.63 10.50 6.49
CA LEU A 107 -3.52 10.13 7.57
C LEU A 107 -3.27 11.09 8.73
N HIS A 108 -4.26 11.93 9.03
CA HIS A 108 -4.24 12.93 10.10
C HIS A 108 -5.67 13.21 10.57
N GLY A 109 -5.82 13.73 11.79
CA GLY A 109 -7.10 14.12 12.39
C GLY A 109 -7.53 13.15 13.50
N GLU A 110 -8.84 12.91 13.59
CA GLU A 110 -9.45 12.07 14.62
C GLU A 110 -9.02 10.61 14.51
N LEU A 111 -8.64 10.01 15.65
CA LEU A 111 -8.16 8.63 15.74
C LEU A 111 -9.14 7.59 15.15
N PRO A 112 -10.46 7.67 15.41
CA PRO A 112 -11.42 6.74 14.80
C PRO A 112 -11.41 6.78 13.27
N THR A 113 -11.27 7.97 12.67
CA THR A 113 -11.20 8.15 11.21
C THR A 113 -9.91 7.58 10.65
N ILE A 114 -8.78 7.81 11.34
CA ILE A 114 -7.49 7.22 10.98
C ILE A 114 -7.55 5.70 11.01
N ILE A 115 -8.12 5.10 12.06
CA ILE A 115 -8.27 3.65 12.21
C ILE A 115 -9.12 3.07 11.08
N GLN A 116 -10.29 3.65 10.79
CA GLN A 116 -11.13 3.22 9.69
C GLN A 116 -10.39 3.30 8.34
N ARG A 117 -9.62 4.38 8.14
CA ARG A 117 -8.88 4.56 6.90
C ARG A 117 -7.73 3.55 6.75
N ILE A 118 -6.99 3.28 7.83
CA ILE A 118 -5.96 2.23 7.88
C ILE A 118 -6.58 0.87 7.55
N HIS A 119 -7.77 0.55 8.07
CA HIS A 119 -8.44 -0.70 7.75
C HIS A 119 -8.75 -0.84 6.25
N ILE A 120 -9.26 0.22 5.61
CA ILE A 120 -9.53 0.23 4.17
C ILE A 120 -8.23 0.05 3.38
N LEU A 121 -7.18 0.79 3.74
CA LEU A 121 -5.88 0.71 3.08
C LEU A 121 -5.24 -0.68 3.23
N TYR A 122 -5.34 -1.29 4.40
CA TYR A 122 -4.86 -2.65 4.64
C TYR A 122 -5.62 -3.67 3.78
N ASN A 123 -6.94 -3.57 3.71
CA ASN A 123 -7.74 -4.45 2.85
C ASN A 123 -7.39 -4.28 1.38
N ASN A 124 -7.19 -3.04 0.92
CA ASN A 124 -6.76 -2.74 -0.44
C ASN A 124 -5.38 -3.33 -0.73
N PHE A 125 -4.44 -3.20 0.20
CA PHE A 125 -3.11 -3.80 0.10
C PHE A 125 -3.20 -5.33 -0.02
N LYS A 126 -3.99 -5.97 0.84
CA LYS A 126 -4.20 -7.43 0.80
C LYS A 126 -4.85 -7.87 -0.51
N ALA A 127 -5.83 -7.11 -1.01
CA ALA A 127 -6.49 -7.40 -2.28
C ALA A 127 -5.52 -7.24 -3.47
N GLN A 128 -4.73 -6.17 -3.50
CA GLN A 128 -3.71 -5.96 -4.52
C GLN A 128 -2.67 -7.08 -4.52
N ARG A 129 -2.19 -7.49 -3.33
CA ARG A 129 -1.27 -8.62 -3.18
C ARG A 129 -1.89 -9.94 -3.63
N PHE A 130 -3.15 -10.17 -3.29
CA PHE A 130 -3.87 -11.35 -3.71
C PHE A 130 -4.01 -11.44 -5.24
N LEU A 131 -4.24 -10.30 -5.90
CA LEU A 131 -4.36 -10.24 -7.36
C LEU A 131 -3.00 -10.35 -8.06
N TYR A 132 -1.94 -9.83 -7.43
CA TYR A 132 -0.60 -9.80 -7.99
C TYR A 132 -0.14 -11.20 -8.43
N GLY A 133 0.19 -11.34 -9.72
CA GLY A 133 0.63 -12.60 -10.31
C GLY A 133 -0.47 -13.64 -10.54
N LYS A 134 -1.74 -13.36 -10.20
CA LYS A 134 -2.85 -14.25 -10.55
C LYS A 134 -3.05 -14.26 -12.05
N ARG A 135 -3.48 -15.43 -12.54
CA ARG A 135 -3.78 -15.66 -13.94
C ARG A 135 -5.28 -15.70 -14.13
N ILE A 136 -5.78 -14.91 -15.07
CA ILE A 136 -7.18 -14.92 -15.47
C ILE A 136 -7.25 -15.50 -16.88
N GLY A 137 -7.98 -16.61 -17.02
CA GLY A 137 -8.31 -17.19 -18.30
C GLY A 137 -9.56 -16.54 -18.86
N VAL A 138 -9.45 -15.89 -20.02
CA VAL A 138 -10.60 -15.36 -20.78
C VAL A 138 -10.93 -16.36 -21.88
N ILE A 139 -12.18 -16.79 -21.98
CA ILE A 139 -12.63 -17.73 -23.02
C ILE A 139 -13.41 -16.94 -24.07
N GLY A 140 -12.95 -17.01 -25.31
CA GLY A 140 -13.53 -16.27 -26.43
C GLY A 140 -13.14 -14.79 -26.43
N SER A 141 -13.92 -13.99 -27.16
CA SER A 141 -13.74 -12.53 -27.28
C SER A 141 -15.02 -11.80 -26.88
N PRO A 142 -14.93 -10.56 -26.35
CA PRO A 142 -16.10 -9.74 -26.10
C PRO A 142 -16.87 -9.47 -27.41
N SER A 143 -18.19 -9.30 -27.31
CA SER A 143 -19.04 -8.98 -28.47
C SER A 143 -18.69 -7.63 -29.07
N SER A 144 -18.72 -7.53 -30.41
CA SER A 144 -18.26 -6.35 -31.16
C SER A 144 -19.02 -5.05 -30.88
N TRP A 145 -20.24 -5.14 -30.34
CA TRP A 145 -21.07 -3.98 -29.98
C TRP A 145 -20.88 -3.51 -28.52
N LEU A 146 -20.06 -4.20 -27.72
CA LEU A 146 -19.84 -3.86 -26.31
C LEU A 146 -18.60 -2.98 -26.14
N VAL A 147 -18.83 -1.68 -25.94
CA VAL A 147 -17.77 -0.67 -25.80
C VAL A 147 -16.99 -0.82 -24.49
N ALA A 148 -17.68 -1.07 -23.36
CA ALA A 148 -17.06 -1.16 -22.03
C ALA A 148 -16.34 -2.49 -21.75
N SER A 149 -16.63 -3.52 -22.56
CA SER A 149 -16.05 -4.87 -22.39
C SER A 149 -14.76 -5.06 -23.19
N ASN A 150 -14.39 -4.10 -24.03
CA ASN A 150 -13.12 -4.11 -24.74
C ASN A 150 -11.99 -3.66 -23.79
N VAL A 151 -11.00 -4.51 -23.56
CA VAL A 151 -9.91 -4.27 -22.61
C VAL A 151 -8.58 -4.44 -23.32
N ASP A 152 -7.64 -3.52 -23.08
CA ASP A 152 -6.26 -3.67 -23.52
C ASP A 152 -5.51 -4.63 -22.59
N TYR A 153 -5.48 -5.90 -23.00
CA TYR A 153 -4.83 -6.97 -22.25
C TYR A 153 -3.29 -6.82 -22.19
N LEU A 154 -2.67 -6.11 -23.15
CA LEU A 154 -1.23 -5.88 -23.14
C LEU A 154 -0.86 -4.87 -22.06
N LEU A 155 -1.61 -3.77 -21.97
CA LEU A 155 -1.44 -2.77 -20.93
C LEU A 155 -1.67 -3.36 -19.53
N LEU A 156 -2.66 -4.25 -19.41
CA LEU A 156 -3.01 -4.88 -18.14
C LEU A 156 -1.92 -5.86 -17.66
N ASN A 157 -1.34 -6.64 -18.59
CA ASN A 157 -0.20 -7.50 -18.31
C ASN A 157 1.07 -6.67 -18.01
N ALA A 158 1.31 -5.58 -18.72
CA ALA A 158 2.46 -4.70 -18.51
C ALA A 158 2.41 -3.96 -17.15
N ALA A 159 1.21 -3.65 -16.65
CA ALA A 159 1.02 -3.11 -15.31
C ALA A 159 1.37 -4.12 -14.19
N GLY A 160 1.57 -5.40 -14.53
CA GLY A 160 2.09 -6.44 -13.63
C GLY A 160 1.12 -6.91 -12.55
N ALA A 161 -0.07 -6.33 -12.46
CA ALA A 161 -1.07 -6.67 -11.44
C ALA A 161 -1.74 -8.02 -11.71
N LEU A 162 -2.02 -8.35 -12.97
CA LEU A 162 -2.71 -9.57 -13.38
C LEU A 162 -2.13 -10.08 -14.69
N ASN A 163 -2.17 -11.40 -14.89
CA ASN A 163 -1.75 -12.04 -16.13
C ASN A 163 -2.97 -12.62 -16.85
N ILE A 164 -3.35 -12.01 -17.97
CA ILE A 164 -4.51 -12.44 -18.75
C ILE A 164 -4.07 -13.39 -19.87
N TRP A 165 -4.73 -14.55 -19.92
CA TRP A 165 -4.53 -15.60 -20.91
C TRP A 165 -5.82 -15.80 -21.69
N ILE A 166 -5.78 -15.67 -23.01
CA ILE A 166 -6.96 -15.80 -23.85
C ILE A 166 -6.97 -17.20 -24.45
N PHE A 167 -8.09 -17.89 -24.27
CA PHE A 167 -8.34 -19.23 -24.81
C PHE A 167 -9.47 -19.17 -25.83
N PRO A 168 -9.33 -19.81 -26.99
CA PRO A 168 -10.45 -19.95 -27.92
C PRO A 168 -11.54 -20.85 -27.32
N CYS A 169 -12.81 -20.59 -27.67
CA CYS A 169 -13.96 -21.28 -27.08
C CYS A 169 -13.91 -22.81 -27.22
N ASN A 170 -13.26 -23.32 -28.27
CA ASN A 170 -13.09 -24.76 -28.51
C ASN A 170 -12.29 -25.48 -27.42
N VAL A 171 -11.42 -24.77 -26.67
CA VAL A 171 -10.65 -25.35 -25.56
C VAL A 171 -11.56 -25.85 -24.45
N PHE A 172 -12.64 -25.11 -24.15
CA PHE A 172 -13.60 -25.51 -23.13
C PHE A 172 -14.37 -26.76 -23.54
N THR A 173 -14.79 -26.85 -24.80
CA THR A 173 -15.50 -28.02 -25.35
C THR A 173 -14.65 -29.29 -25.28
N ILE A 174 -13.34 -29.17 -25.55
CA ILE A 174 -12.39 -30.28 -25.46
C ILE A 174 -12.22 -30.72 -23.99
N LEU A 175 -12.09 -29.76 -23.07
CA LEU A 175 -11.94 -30.06 -21.64
C LEU A 175 -13.21 -30.71 -21.05
N SER A 176 -14.39 -30.19 -21.39
CA SER A 176 -15.66 -30.75 -20.91
C SER A 176 -15.90 -32.18 -21.40
N SER A 177 -15.49 -32.50 -22.64
CA SER A 177 -15.62 -33.86 -23.19
C SER A 177 -14.71 -34.90 -22.55
N LYS A 178 -13.67 -34.47 -21.82
CA LYS A 178 -12.68 -35.34 -21.17
C LYS A 178 -12.94 -35.53 -19.66
N LEU A 179 -13.89 -34.80 -19.08
CA LEU A 179 -14.26 -34.99 -17.69
C LEU A 179 -15.08 -36.28 -17.56
N PRO A 180 -14.74 -37.19 -16.62
CA PRO A 180 -15.56 -38.37 -16.39
C PRO A 180 -16.94 -37.92 -15.92
N MET A 181 -17.99 -38.44 -16.56
CA MET A 181 -19.36 -38.29 -16.09
C MET A 181 -19.47 -39.00 -14.74
N THR A 182 -19.26 -38.28 -13.64
CA THR A 182 -19.65 -38.75 -12.31
C THR A 182 -21.16 -38.91 -12.32
N LYS A 183 -21.60 -40.18 -12.34
CA LYS A 183 -22.97 -40.59 -12.03
C LYS A 183 -23.26 -40.36 -10.56
#